data_AF-A0A949XA36-F1
#
_entry.id   AF-A0A949XA36-F1
#
_cell.length_a   1.000
_cell.length_b   1.000
_cell.length_c   1.000
_cell.angle_alpha   90.00
_cell.angle_beta   90.00
_cell.angle_gamma   90.00
#
_symmetry.space_group_name_H-M   'P 1'
#
loop_
_entity.id
_entity.type
_entity.pdbx_description
1 polymer ?
#
loop_
_entity_poly.entity_id
_entity_poly.type
_entity_poly.pdbx_seq_one_letter_code
_entity_poly.pdbx_strand_id
1 'polypeptide(L)'
;MDGVFFHLGCRHQADGCGGYRVRRLSRVVSAIYDDVFSPLKLKISQFGILVMLSRRGPSSAVDLCREVMMDKSTASRNLQRMRQRGWICNSR
;
A
#
# COMPACT_ATOMS: atom_id res chain seq x y z
N MET A 1 -2.06 -30.44 3.32
CA MET A 1 -1.39 -29.30 3.96
C MET A 1 -1.70 -28.08 3.10
N ASP A 2 -2.59 -27.16 3.43
CA ASP A 2 -3.34 -26.93 4.66
C ASP A 2 -4.72 -26.38 4.30
N GLY A 3 -5.74 -27.01 4.87
CA GLY A 3 -7.13 -26.60 4.74
C GLY A 3 -7.30 -25.19 5.28
N VAL A 4 -7.99 -24.36 4.51
CA VAL A 4 -8.47 -23.07 4.98
C VAL A 4 -9.57 -23.34 6.01
N PHE A 5 -9.19 -23.53 7.27
CA PHE A 5 -10.10 -23.70 8.39
C PHE A 5 -10.89 -22.40 8.60
N PHE A 6 -12.02 -22.27 7.91
CA PHE A 6 -13.07 -21.33 8.31
C PHE A 6 -13.98 -22.03 9.31
N HIS A 7 -13.82 -21.73 10.60
CA HIS A 7 -14.86 -22.02 11.59
C HIS A 7 -16.20 -21.43 11.10
N LEU A 8 -17.26 -22.25 11.09
CA LEU A 8 -18.60 -21.89 10.62
C LEU A 8 -19.18 -20.60 11.26
N GLY A 9 -18.66 -20.15 12.41
CA GLY A 9 -19.07 -18.90 13.06
C GLY A 9 -18.60 -17.60 12.37
N CYS A 10 -17.61 -17.65 11.48
CA CYS A 10 -17.00 -16.44 10.89
C CYS A 10 -17.74 -15.89 9.66
N ARG A 11 -18.61 -16.70 9.02
CA ARG A 11 -19.36 -16.25 7.82
C ARG A 11 -20.40 -15.17 8.15
N HIS A 12 -21.15 -15.35 9.24
CA HIS A 12 -22.16 -14.37 9.66
C HIS A 12 -21.52 -13.04 10.13
N GLN A 13 -20.30 -13.12 10.66
CA GLN A 13 -19.57 -11.95 11.13
C GLN A 13 -18.86 -11.18 10.02
N ALA A 14 -18.55 -11.82 8.87
CA ALA A 14 -17.87 -11.18 7.74
C ALA A 14 -18.73 -10.09 7.06
N ASP A 15 -20.04 -10.32 6.93
CA ASP A 15 -20.96 -9.35 6.33
C ASP A 15 -21.23 -8.14 7.26
N GLY A 16 -21.18 -8.36 8.57
CA GLY A 16 -21.26 -7.29 9.60
C GLY A 16 -19.92 -6.63 9.94
N CYS A 17 -18.78 -7.22 9.59
CA CYS A 17 -17.46 -6.70 9.96
C CYS A 17 -17.03 -5.53 9.07
N GLY A 18 -17.13 -4.31 9.60
CA GLY A 18 -16.66 -3.10 8.92
C GLY A 18 -15.21 -3.19 8.45
N GLY A 19 -14.30 -3.72 9.28
CA GLY A 19 -12.89 -3.88 8.93
C GLY A 19 -12.65 -4.80 7.74
N TYR A 20 -13.37 -5.93 7.64
CA TYR A 20 -13.30 -6.83 6.49
C TYR A 20 -13.80 -6.14 5.22
N ARG A 21 -14.95 -5.46 5.29
CA ARG A 21 -15.54 -4.73 4.16
C ARG A 21 -14.63 -3.61 3.66
N VAL A 22 -14.08 -2.80 4.56
CA VAL A 22 -13.13 -1.73 4.22
C VAL A 22 -11.88 -2.30 3.57
N ARG A 23 -11.33 -3.39 4.10
CA ARG A 23 -10.11 -4.01 3.54
C ARG A 23 -10.38 -4.68 2.19
N ARG A 24 -11.57 -5.23 1.95
CA ARG A 24 -11.98 -5.73 0.64
C ARG A 24 -12.14 -4.59 -0.36
N LEU A 25 -12.84 -3.53 0.03
CA LEU A 25 -13.02 -2.32 -0.79
C LEU A 25 -11.67 -1.67 -1.15
N SER A 26 -10.79 -1.47 -0.16
CA SER A 26 -9.46 -0.91 -0.36
C SER A 26 -8.64 -1.70 -1.39
N ARG A 27 -8.73 -3.04 -1.39
CA ARG A 27 -8.07 -3.88 -2.40
C ARG A 27 -8.65 -3.69 -3.80
N VAL A 28 -9.97 -3.65 -3.93
CA VAL A 28 -10.64 -3.42 -5.22
C VAL A 28 -10.24 -2.05 -5.78
N VAL A 29 -10.33 -1.01 -4.96
CA VAL A 29 -9.93 0.35 -5.35
C VAL A 29 -8.45 0.38 -5.75
N SER A 30 -7.57 -0.22 -4.94
CA SER A 30 -6.14 -0.28 -5.26
C SER A 30 -5.86 -0.99 -6.58
N ALA A 31 -6.58 -2.06 -6.88
CA ALA A 31 -6.43 -2.80 -8.14
C ALA A 31 -6.84 -1.96 -9.36
N ILE A 32 -7.92 -1.17 -9.26
CA ILE A 32 -8.36 -0.26 -10.33
C ILE A 32 -7.27 0.77 -10.62
N TYR A 33 -6.70 1.41 -9.60
CA TYR A 33 -5.64 2.40 -9.80
C TYR A 33 -4.33 1.77 -10.27
N ASP A 34 -3.99 0.58 -9.79
CA ASP A 34 -2.84 -0.17 -10.28
C ASP A 34 -2.95 -0.48 -11.77
N ASP A 35 -4.16 -0.76 -12.28
CA ASP A 35 -4.42 -0.98 -13.69
C ASP A 35 -4.24 0.32 -14.50
N VAL A 36 -4.85 1.42 -14.03
CA VAL A 36 -4.68 2.76 -14.63
C VAL A 36 -3.21 3.19 -14.66
N PHE A 37 -2.43 2.87 -13.64
CA PHE A 37 -1.01 3.22 -13.55
C PHE A 37 -0.07 2.19 -14.22
N SER A 38 -0.60 1.09 -14.74
CA SER A 38 0.18 0.03 -15.39
C SER A 38 1.06 0.55 -16.54
N PRO A 39 0.58 1.42 -17.46
CA PRO A 39 1.42 1.98 -18.53
C PRO A 39 2.60 2.80 -18.01
N LEU A 40 2.45 3.42 -16.83
CA LEU A 40 3.49 4.20 -16.15
C LEU A 40 4.45 3.32 -15.31
N LYS A 41 4.22 2.00 -15.29
CA LYS A 41 4.93 1.02 -14.45
C LYS A 41 4.90 1.39 -12.96
N LEU A 42 3.83 2.07 -12.54
CA LEU A 42 3.64 2.64 -11.20
C LEU A 42 2.55 1.87 -10.45
N LYS A 43 2.73 1.71 -9.15
CA LYS A 43 1.73 1.14 -8.24
C LYS A 43 1.09 2.24 -7.40
N ILE A 44 -0.18 2.10 -7.02
CA ILE A 44 -0.85 3.12 -6.18
C ILE A 44 -0.14 3.34 -4.84
N SER A 45 0.47 2.29 -4.29
CA SER A 45 1.32 2.35 -3.10
C SER A 45 2.54 3.28 -3.29
N GLN A 46 3.19 3.21 -4.45
CA GLN A 46 4.32 4.07 -4.81
C GLN A 46 3.86 5.50 -5.12
N PHE A 47 2.70 5.64 -5.76
CA PHE A 47 2.08 6.95 -6.01
C PHE A 47 1.80 7.69 -4.70
N GLY A 48 1.26 7.02 -3.68
CA GLY A 48 1.05 7.62 -2.36
C GLY A 48 2.31 8.18 -1.72
N ILE A 49 3.46 7.51 -1.91
CA ILE A 49 4.78 7.99 -1.46
C ILE A 49 5.17 9.27 -2.22
N LEU A 50 5.01 9.29 -3.55
CA LEU A 50 5.32 10.47 -4.37
C LEU A 50 4.47 11.69 -3.98
N VAL A 51 3.17 11.49 -3.78
CA VAL A 51 2.25 12.56 -3.34
C VAL A 51 2.63 13.07 -1.95
N MET A 52 3.01 12.18 -1.03
CA MET A 52 3.46 12.60 0.30
C MET A 52 4.74 13.45 0.22
N LEU A 53 5.74 12.99 -0.54
CA LEU A 53 6.99 13.72 -0.73
C LEU A 53 6.78 15.05 -1.47
N SER A 54 5.87 15.11 -2.44
CA SER A 54 5.57 16.36 -3.16
C SER A 54 4.89 17.40 -2.26
N ARG A 55 4.13 16.95 -1.25
CA ARG A 55 3.41 17.83 -0.32
C ARG A 55 4.25 18.27 0.88
N ARG A 56 5.14 17.40 1.38
CA ARG A 56 5.89 17.62 2.63
C ARG A 56 7.38 17.85 2.43
N GLY A 57 7.90 17.61 1.23
CA GLY A 57 9.32 17.63 0.94
C GLY A 57 10.04 16.36 1.42
N PRO A 58 11.39 16.36 1.37
CA PRO A 58 12.21 15.25 1.82
C PRO A 58 11.85 14.83 3.25
N SER A 59 11.64 13.54 3.46
CA SER A 59 11.12 13.00 4.73
C SER A 59 11.88 11.75 5.15
N SER A 60 11.94 11.50 6.46
CA SER A 60 12.54 10.27 6.98
C SER A 60 11.69 9.04 6.61
N ALA A 61 12.31 7.85 6.59
CA ALA A 61 11.57 6.60 6.35
C ALA A 61 10.52 6.33 7.44
N VAL A 62 10.74 6.81 8.67
CA VAL A 62 9.80 6.67 9.78
C VAL A 62 8.56 7.52 9.55
N ASP A 63 8.76 8.79 9.19
CA ASP A 63 7.65 9.70 8.89
C ASP A 63 6.86 9.22 7.68
N LEU A 64 7.55 8.71 6.65
CA LEU A 64 6.89 8.08 5.52
C LEU A 64 5.97 6.93 5.95
N CYS A 65 6.49 5.96 6.72
CA CYS A 65 5.70 4.81 7.16
C CYS A 65 4.44 5.25 7.94
N ARG A 66 4.57 6.26 8.80
CA ARG A 66 3.47 6.82 9.57
C ARG A 66 2.43 7.48 8.67
N GLU A 67 2.86 8.30 7.72
CA GLU A 67 1.98 9.09 6.86
C GLU A 67 1.23 8.28 5.82
N VAL A 68 1.91 7.33 5.15
CA VAL A 68 1.25 6.47 4.16
C VAL A 68 0.64 5.20 4.77
N MET A 69 0.64 5.10 6.11
CA MET A 69 0.18 3.93 6.87
C MET A 69 0.73 2.61 6.31
N MET A 70 2.03 2.57 6.04
CA MET A 70 2.73 1.37 5.56
C MET A 70 3.59 0.77 6.65
N ASP A 71 3.62 -0.56 6.71
CA ASP A 71 4.62 -1.26 7.51
C ASP A 71 6.03 -1.05 6.93
N LYS A 72 7.04 -1.12 7.80
CA LYS A 72 8.45 -0.89 7.45
C LYS A 72 8.93 -1.77 6.30
N SER A 73 8.51 -3.04 6.25
CA SER A 73 8.96 -3.96 5.22
C SER A 73 8.42 -3.57 3.84
N THR A 74 7.16 -3.14 3.78
CA THR A 74 6.50 -2.67 2.57
C THR A 74 7.05 -1.34 2.11
N ALA A 75 7.26 -0.39 3.02
CA ALA A 75 7.88 0.88 2.71
C ALA A 75 9.30 0.70 2.13
N SER A 76 10.15 -0.09 2.78
CA SER A 76 11.52 -0.35 2.31
C SER A 76 11.56 -0.94 0.90
N ARG A 77 10.73 -1.95 0.61
CA ARG A 77 10.64 -2.54 -0.74
C ARG A 77 10.17 -1.53 -1.79
N ASN A 78 9.20 -0.67 -1.46
CA ASN A 78 8.74 0.37 -2.37
C ASN A 78 9.83 1.39 -2.64
N LEU A 79 10.46 1.94 -1.59
CA LEU A 79 11.54 2.91 -1.71
C LEU A 79 12.71 2.38 -2.54
N GLN A 80 13.12 1.13 -2.32
CA GLN A 80 14.18 0.51 -3.11
C GLN A 80 13.84 0.47 -4.61
N ARG A 81 12.62 0.03 -4.97
CA ARG A 81 12.18 -0.01 -6.37
C ARG A 81 12.06 1.37 -6.99
N MET A 82 11.58 2.35 -6.23
CA MET A 82 11.46 3.74 -6.71
C MET A 82 12.83 4.38 -6.96
N ARG A 83 13.83 4.07 -6.13
CA ARG A 83 15.22 4.49 -6.32
C ARG A 83 15.84 3.87 -7.57
N GLN A 84 15.64 2.56 -7.78
CA GLN A 84 16.12 1.87 -8.98
C GLN A 84 15.53 2.45 -10.28
N ARG A 85 14.33 3.02 -10.21
CA ARG A 85 13.68 3.70 -11.33
C ARG A 85 14.03 5.18 -11.47
N GLY A 86 14.86 5.72 -10.56
CA GLY A 86 15.26 7.13 -10.57
C GLY A 86 14.17 8.12 -10.16
N TRP A 87 13.07 7.66 -9.55
CA TRP A 87 11.97 8.54 -9.14
C TRP A 87 12.25 9.30 -7.86
N ILE A 88 13.09 8.74 -6.99
CA ILE A 88 13.52 9.33 -5.72
C ILE A 88 15.00 9.06 -5.50
N CYS A 89 15.66 9.92 -4.72
CA CYS A 89 17.01 9.75 -4.22
C CYS A 89 17.03 9.91 -2.71
N ASN A 90 18.14 9.53 -2.05
CA ASN A 90 18.34 9.99 -0.67
C ASN A 90 18.58 11.49 -0.72
N SER A 91 18.02 12.23 0.24
CA SER A 91 18.53 13.56 0.54
C SER A 91 20.01 13.43 0.92
N ARG A 92 20.84 14.32 0.37
CA ARG A 92 22.23 14.50 0.83
C ARG A 92 22.23 15.04 2.25
#